data_AF-A0A815KH38-F1
#
_entry.id   AF-A0A815KH38-F1
#
_cell.length_a   1.000
_cell.length_b   1.000
_cell.length_c   1.000
_cell.angle_alpha   90.00
_cell.angle_beta   90.00
_cell.angle_gamma   90.00
#
_symmetry.space_group_name_H-M   'P 1'
#
loop_
_entity.id
_entity.type
_entity.pdbx_description
1 polymer ?
#
loop_
_entity_poly.entity_id
_entity_poly.type
_entity_poly.pdbx_seq_one_letter_code
_entity_poly.pdbx_strand_id
1 'polypeptide(L)'
;MNSTLSSSRPIAKNPPKQLEITNITQLTNVSTTRKSKCSISRCMCIQLLILLALIALAALVIPIVVIVLDATSSTPCAASYSDTFTYLVVPTTAQCTTWQTFTSSLNCKSYSKMHIYGSNDATGVTITDSFLVTELAAALKYNGTITINSNGAVWSINTCWGGFSINSNGVCSCNAGYAIRPCVGNAYWGGISGTTCNSQSQTLSLYFE
;
A
#
# COMPACT_ATOMS: atom_id res chain seq x y z
N MET A 1 9.83 27.26 44.62
CA MET A 1 10.17 26.18 45.58
C MET A 1 9.04 25.15 45.54
N ASN A 2 9.40 23.87 45.65
CA ASN A 2 8.56 22.66 45.62
C ASN A 2 8.07 22.12 44.27
N SER A 3 9.05 21.52 43.60
CA SER A 3 9.00 20.23 42.92
C SER A 3 8.24 19.13 43.65
N THR A 4 7.46 18.32 42.93
CA THR A 4 7.22 16.91 43.28
C THR A 4 7.22 16.06 42.02
N LEU A 5 8.06 15.02 42.08
CA LEU A 5 8.43 14.10 41.01
C LEU A 5 7.33 13.05 40.79
N SER A 6 6.93 12.83 39.53
CA SER A 6 6.16 11.66 39.12
C SER A 6 7.11 10.65 38.47
N SER A 7 7.29 9.52 39.13
CA SER A 7 8.18 8.42 38.74
C SER A 7 7.54 7.55 37.65
N SER A 8 8.19 7.49 36.49
CA SER A 8 7.80 6.71 35.32
C SER A 8 8.13 5.22 35.50
N ARG A 9 7.14 4.34 35.30
CA ARG A 9 7.36 2.89 35.17
C ARG A 9 7.94 2.56 33.79
N PRO A 10 8.93 1.64 33.69
CA PRO A 10 9.37 1.12 32.40
C PRO A 10 8.41 0.04 31.87
N ILE A 11 8.05 0.15 30.59
CA ILE A 11 7.30 -0.84 29.83
C ILE A 11 8.30 -1.88 29.29
N ALA A 12 8.11 -3.14 29.69
CA ALA A 12 8.91 -4.27 29.23
C ALA A 12 8.65 -4.58 27.75
N LYS A 13 9.72 -4.62 26.95
CA LYS A 13 9.72 -5.14 25.57
C LYS A 13 9.67 -6.67 25.63
N ASN A 14 8.60 -7.28 25.14
CA ASN A 14 8.57 -8.71 24.86
C ASN A 14 9.32 -9.02 23.56
N PRO A 15 10.24 -9.99 23.53
CA PRO A 15 10.87 -10.46 22.30
C PRO A 15 9.90 -11.30 21.45
N PRO A 16 10.07 -11.34 20.12
CA PRO A 16 9.26 -12.19 19.25
C PRO A 16 9.55 -13.68 19.50
N LYS A 17 8.48 -14.45 19.69
CA LYS A 17 8.50 -15.91 19.76
C LYS A 17 8.98 -16.48 18.42
N GLN A 18 10.12 -17.18 18.46
CA GLN A 18 10.59 -18.03 17.37
C GLN A 18 9.59 -19.18 17.17
N LEU A 19 9.11 -19.36 15.94
CA LEU A 19 8.33 -20.53 15.56
C LEU A 19 9.27 -21.74 15.45
N GLU A 20 9.08 -22.68 16.36
CA GLU A 20 9.68 -24.00 16.37
C GLU A 20 9.01 -24.87 15.29
N ILE A 21 9.73 -25.19 14.21
CA ILE A 21 9.26 -26.14 13.20
C ILE A 21 9.59 -27.55 13.70
N THR A 22 8.55 -28.23 14.14
CA THR A 22 8.51 -29.59 14.66
C THR A 22 8.98 -30.62 13.62
N ASN A 23 9.90 -31.48 14.05
CA ASN A 23 10.30 -32.73 13.41
C ASN A 23 9.08 -33.59 13.02
N ILE A 24 8.99 -33.98 11.75
CA ILE A 24 8.12 -35.08 11.33
C ILE A 24 8.94 -36.36 11.30
N THR A 25 8.66 -37.15 12.34
CA THR A 25 9.13 -38.49 12.65
C THR A 25 8.46 -39.53 11.73
N GLN A 26 9.30 -40.38 11.12
CA GLN A 26 9.12 -41.82 10.89
C GLN A 26 8.04 -42.32 9.92
N LEU A 27 8.50 -43.16 8.99
CA LEU A 27 7.94 -44.44 8.51
C LEU A 27 8.77 -44.75 7.24
N THR A 28 9.56 -45.82 7.13
CA THR A 28 9.13 -47.21 7.20
C THR A 28 10.33 -48.17 7.24
N ASN A 29 10.29 -49.05 8.23
CA ASN A 29 10.38 -50.51 8.16
C ASN A 29 11.29 -51.20 7.11
N VAL A 30 12.27 -51.89 7.69
CA VAL A 30 12.88 -53.17 7.28
C VAL A 30 11.93 -54.05 6.46
N SER A 31 12.35 -54.39 5.24
CA SER A 31 11.92 -55.61 4.55
C SER A 31 13.14 -56.37 4.03
N THR A 32 13.38 -57.50 4.66
CA THR A 32 14.36 -58.54 4.36
C THR A 32 14.14 -59.11 2.95
N THR A 33 15.08 -58.89 2.03
CA THR A 33 15.07 -59.56 0.72
C THR A 33 15.85 -60.88 0.78
N ARG A 34 15.12 -62.00 0.82
CA ARG A 34 15.65 -63.32 0.43
C ARG A 34 15.96 -63.29 -1.07
N LYS A 35 17.18 -63.68 -1.43
CA LYS A 35 17.62 -63.96 -2.80
C LYS A 35 16.75 -65.05 -3.44
N SER A 36 15.81 -64.66 -4.29
CA SER A 36 15.28 -65.52 -5.36
C SER A 36 15.96 -65.14 -6.66
N LYS A 37 16.78 -66.04 -7.20
CA LYS A 37 17.39 -65.94 -8.54
C LYS A 37 16.26 -65.93 -9.58
N CYS A 38 15.81 -64.75 -9.98
CA CYS A 38 14.93 -64.57 -11.13
C CYS A 38 15.51 -63.47 -12.00
N SER A 39 16.11 -63.86 -13.14
CA SER A 39 16.45 -63.02 -14.31
C SER A 39 16.69 -61.52 -14.04
N ILE A 40 17.70 -61.23 -13.21
CA ILE A 40 17.98 -59.88 -12.66
C ILE A 40 18.34 -58.86 -13.75
N SER A 41 18.85 -59.32 -14.90
CA SER A 41 19.30 -58.45 -15.98
C SER A 41 18.14 -57.73 -16.71
N ARG A 42 16.97 -58.37 -16.84
CA ARG A 42 15.84 -57.76 -17.56
C ARG A 42 14.95 -56.90 -16.65
N CYS A 43 14.85 -57.25 -15.35
CA CYS A 43 14.05 -56.48 -14.39
C CYS A 43 14.72 -55.16 -13.97
N MET A 44 16.05 -55.16 -13.75
CA MET A 44 16.78 -53.93 -13.40
C MET A 44 16.79 -52.89 -14.54
N CYS A 45 16.79 -53.36 -15.79
CA CYS A 45 16.77 -52.45 -16.95
C CYS A 45 15.42 -51.73 -17.06
N ILE A 46 14.31 -52.44 -16.84
CA ILE A 46 12.96 -51.87 -16.86
C ILE A 46 12.76 -50.89 -15.69
N GLN A 47 13.22 -51.23 -14.47
CA GLN A 47 13.14 -50.33 -13.32
C GLN A 47 13.96 -49.04 -13.50
N LEU A 48 15.15 -49.14 -14.10
CA LEU A 48 15.98 -47.97 -14.39
C LEU A 48 15.36 -47.08 -15.47
N LEU A 49 14.75 -47.68 -16.51
CA LEU A 49 14.05 -46.94 -17.56
C LEU A 49 12.79 -46.23 -17.03
N ILE A 50 12.02 -46.87 -16.15
CA ILE A 50 10.84 -46.24 -15.51
C ILE A 50 11.27 -45.07 -14.62
N LEU A 51 12.35 -45.22 -13.85
CA LEU A 51 12.86 -44.15 -12.99
C LEU A 51 13.36 -42.94 -13.80
N LEU A 52 14.10 -43.19 -14.89
CA LEU A 52 14.56 -42.13 -15.80
C LEU A 52 13.39 -41.43 -16.50
N ALA A 53 12.36 -42.16 -16.90
CA ALA A 53 11.14 -41.59 -17.49
C ALA A 53 10.36 -40.72 -16.50
N LEU A 54 10.26 -41.13 -15.23
CA LEU A 54 9.61 -40.34 -14.16
C LEU A 54 10.39 -39.06 -13.84
N ILE A 55 11.72 -39.10 -13.82
CA ILE A 55 12.58 -37.93 -13.60
C ILE A 55 12.46 -36.95 -14.79
N ALA A 56 12.47 -37.46 -16.03
CA ALA A 56 12.30 -36.64 -17.23
C ALA A 56 10.90 -36.01 -17.30
N LEU A 57 9.86 -36.74 -16.91
CA LEU A 57 8.49 -36.21 -16.82
C LEU A 57 8.43 -35.10 -15.77
N ALA A 58 8.95 -35.33 -14.56
CA ALA A 58 9.01 -34.31 -13.49
C ALA A 58 9.75 -33.04 -13.93
N ALA A 59 10.90 -33.16 -14.61
CA ALA A 59 11.67 -32.02 -15.11
C ALA A 59 10.93 -31.18 -16.18
N LEU A 60 9.96 -31.76 -16.88
CA LEU A 60 9.11 -31.05 -17.84
C LEU A 60 7.89 -30.39 -17.18
N VAL A 61 7.33 -30.96 -16.10
CA VAL A 61 6.17 -30.37 -15.42
C VAL A 61 6.56 -29.25 -14.43
N ILE A 62 7.74 -29.33 -13.82
CA ILE A 62 8.23 -28.31 -12.85
C ILE A 62 8.28 -26.90 -13.44
N PRO A 63 8.87 -26.62 -14.63
CA PRO A 63 8.86 -25.26 -15.18
C PRO A 63 7.45 -24.82 -15.60
N ILE A 64 6.55 -25.73 -15.97
CA ILE A 64 5.18 -25.40 -16.37
C ILE A 64 4.33 -25.00 -15.14
N VAL A 65 4.45 -25.71 -14.02
CA VAL A 65 3.72 -25.37 -12.79
C VAL A 65 4.19 -24.03 -12.21
N VAL A 66 5.47 -23.70 -12.33
CA VAL A 66 6.04 -22.41 -11.90
C VAL A 66 5.50 -21.24 -12.74
N ILE A 67 5.21 -21.43 -14.03
CA ILE A 67 4.68 -20.37 -14.91
C ILE A 67 3.18 -20.07 -14.66
N VAL A 68 2.39 -21.03 -14.17
CA VAL A 68 0.94 -20.85 -13.99
C VAL A 68 0.57 -20.21 -12.64
N LEU A 69 1.45 -20.24 -11.64
CA LEU A 69 1.14 -19.71 -10.30
C LEU A 69 1.21 -18.18 -10.17
N ASP A 70 1.83 -17.46 -11.11
CA ASP A 70 1.98 -16.00 -11.06
C ASP A 70 0.84 -15.21 -11.72
N ALA A 71 -0.21 -15.88 -12.22
CA ALA A 71 -1.18 -15.25 -13.11
C ALA A 71 -2.39 -14.57 -12.45
N THR A 72 -2.66 -14.65 -11.13
CA THR A 72 -3.94 -14.13 -10.59
C THR A 72 -3.90 -13.56 -9.16
N SER A 73 -2.97 -12.63 -8.90
CA SER A 73 -3.19 -11.67 -7.81
C SER A 73 -2.51 -10.34 -8.13
N SER A 74 -3.01 -9.63 -9.14
CA SER A 74 -2.81 -8.18 -9.16
C SER A 74 -3.57 -7.62 -7.97
N THR A 75 -2.88 -7.36 -6.86
CA THR A 75 -3.45 -6.54 -5.78
C THR A 75 -4.04 -5.30 -6.43
N PRO A 76 -5.36 -5.04 -6.29
CA PRO A 76 -5.98 -3.87 -6.89
C PRO A 76 -5.22 -2.64 -6.43
N CYS A 77 -4.98 -1.76 -7.39
CA CYS A 77 -4.00 -0.70 -7.30
C CYS A 77 -4.53 0.48 -6.49
N ALA A 78 -4.76 0.26 -5.20
CA ALA A 78 -5.46 1.18 -4.34
C ALA A 78 -4.56 1.79 -3.26
N ALA A 79 -4.71 3.09 -3.04
CA ALA A 79 -4.06 3.81 -1.96
C ALA A 79 -5.03 4.84 -1.36
N SER A 80 -5.06 4.96 -0.04
CA SER A 80 -5.95 5.88 0.65
C SER A 80 -5.25 6.67 1.74
N TYR A 81 -5.65 7.93 1.89
CA TYR A 81 -5.30 8.82 2.97
C TYR A 81 -6.56 9.24 3.71
N SER A 82 -6.47 9.31 5.04
CA SER A 82 -7.50 9.92 5.88
C SER A 82 -6.90 10.42 7.18
N ASP A 83 -7.20 11.65 7.55
CA ASP A 83 -6.75 12.26 8.81
C ASP A 83 -7.74 13.33 9.27
N THR A 84 -7.74 13.64 10.57
CA THR A 84 -8.67 14.61 11.16
C THR A 84 -7.97 15.90 11.53
N PHE A 85 -8.48 17.00 11.02
CA PHE A 85 -7.94 18.34 11.25
C PHE A 85 -8.89 19.15 12.13
N THR A 86 -8.30 19.95 13.01
CA THR A 86 -9.05 20.75 13.99
C THR A 86 -8.94 22.23 13.62
N TYR A 87 -10.05 22.96 13.78
CA TYR A 87 -10.13 24.40 13.56
C TYR A 87 -9.03 25.15 14.33
N LEU A 88 -8.30 26.01 13.62
CA LEU A 88 -7.17 26.82 14.12
C LEU A 88 -6.03 26.02 14.76
N VAL A 89 -5.92 24.72 14.48
CA VAL A 89 -4.80 23.89 14.93
C VAL A 89 -3.85 23.64 13.75
N VAL A 90 -2.56 23.90 13.98
CA VAL A 90 -1.50 23.54 13.03
C VAL A 90 -1.40 22.01 12.95
N PRO A 91 -1.36 21.41 11.74
CA PRO A 91 -1.18 19.97 11.61
C PRO A 91 0.06 19.49 12.36
N THR A 92 -0.08 18.35 13.03
CA THR A 92 1.05 17.75 13.74
C THR A 92 2.05 17.13 12.76
N THR A 93 3.29 16.94 13.20
CA THR A 93 4.31 16.21 12.43
C THR A 93 3.80 14.82 12.02
N ALA A 94 3.03 14.14 12.87
CA ALA A 94 2.46 12.83 12.54
C ALA A 94 1.52 12.90 11.32
N GLN A 95 0.68 13.92 11.22
CA GLN A 95 -0.25 14.09 10.09
C GLN A 95 0.49 14.35 8.78
N CYS A 96 1.57 15.14 8.83
CA CYS A 96 2.45 15.34 7.68
C CYS A 96 3.19 14.03 7.30
N THR A 97 3.68 13.26 8.27
CA THR A 97 4.30 11.95 8.01
C THR A 97 3.30 10.96 7.39
N THR A 98 2.06 10.91 7.87
CA THR A 98 1.00 10.06 7.28
C THR A 98 0.73 10.46 5.84
N TRP A 99 0.67 11.76 5.55
CA TRP A 99 0.53 12.27 4.19
C TRP A 99 1.70 11.86 3.28
N GLN A 100 2.93 12.07 3.72
CA GLN A 100 4.13 11.68 2.96
C GLN A 100 4.23 10.17 2.75
N THR A 101 3.81 9.37 3.74
CA THR A 101 3.72 7.91 3.60
C THR A 101 2.71 7.53 2.53
N PHE A 102 1.54 8.15 2.55
CA PHE A 102 0.52 7.96 1.52
C PHE A 102 1.03 8.34 0.12
N THR A 103 1.59 9.54 -0.06
CA THR A 103 2.05 9.97 -1.40
C THR A 103 3.17 9.07 -1.93
N SER A 104 4.06 8.59 -1.06
CA SER A 104 5.11 7.63 -1.40
C SER A 104 4.56 6.24 -1.77
N SER A 105 3.38 5.88 -1.27
CA SER A 105 2.72 4.59 -1.55
C SER A 105 2.11 4.52 -2.95
N LEU A 106 2.02 5.64 -3.68
CA LEU A 106 1.39 5.72 -4.99
C LEU A 106 2.24 5.04 -6.10
N ASN A 107 2.32 3.72 -6.08
CA ASN A 107 3.25 2.94 -6.91
C ASN A 107 2.66 2.31 -8.16
N CYS A 108 1.37 2.49 -8.40
CA CYS A 108 0.71 1.90 -9.55
C CYS A 108 1.13 2.53 -10.87
N LYS A 109 1.22 1.69 -11.90
CA LYS A 109 1.48 2.13 -13.28
C LYS A 109 0.37 3.06 -13.79
N SER A 110 -0.86 2.81 -13.37
CA SER A 110 -2.03 3.60 -13.70
C SER A 110 -3.06 3.51 -12.59
N TYR A 111 -3.84 4.58 -12.45
CA TYR A 111 -5.03 4.63 -11.62
C TYR A 111 -6.22 5.00 -12.49
N SER A 112 -7.36 4.39 -12.22
CA SER A 112 -8.64 4.60 -12.90
C SER A 112 -9.52 5.64 -12.21
N LYS A 113 -9.31 5.88 -10.92
CA LYS A 113 -10.14 6.79 -10.13
C LYS A 113 -9.34 7.53 -9.07
N MET A 114 -9.65 8.81 -8.90
CA MET A 114 -9.31 9.59 -7.71
C MET A 114 -10.61 10.05 -7.07
N HIS A 115 -10.69 10.00 -5.75
CA HIS A 115 -11.83 10.56 -5.03
C HIS A 115 -11.37 11.30 -3.77
N ILE A 116 -11.84 12.52 -3.62
CA ILE A 116 -11.54 13.39 -2.48
C ILE A 116 -12.84 13.79 -1.79
N TYR A 117 -12.89 13.63 -0.47
CA TYR A 117 -14.09 13.83 0.33
C TYR A 117 -13.71 14.12 1.78
N GLY A 118 -14.69 14.44 2.61
CA GLY A 118 -14.46 14.66 4.04
C GLY A 118 -15.73 14.65 4.85
N SER A 119 -15.62 14.84 6.17
CA SER A 119 -16.80 14.83 7.04
C SER A 119 -17.79 15.97 6.77
N ASN A 120 -17.34 17.07 6.14
CA ASN A 120 -18.19 18.22 5.79
C ASN A 120 -18.81 18.10 4.39
N ASP A 121 -18.33 17.16 3.57
CA ASP A 121 -18.93 16.78 2.30
C ASP A 121 -18.52 15.32 2.01
N ALA A 122 -19.37 14.41 2.48
CA ALA A 122 -19.18 12.97 2.34
C ALA A 122 -19.43 12.48 0.91
N THR A 123 -20.03 13.31 0.04
CA THR A 123 -20.20 12.97 -1.38
C THR A 123 -18.90 13.21 -2.12
N GLY A 124 -18.21 14.31 -1.84
CA GLY A 124 -16.90 14.61 -2.41
C GLY A 124 -16.91 14.77 -3.94
N VAL A 125 -15.73 14.60 -4.55
CA VAL A 125 -15.54 14.66 -6.00
C VAL A 125 -14.74 13.47 -6.49
N THR A 126 -15.21 12.83 -7.56
CA THR A 126 -14.59 11.65 -8.19
C THR A 126 -14.11 11.94 -9.59
N ILE A 127 -12.82 11.89 -9.86
CA ILE A 127 -12.25 11.90 -11.22
C ILE A 127 -12.09 10.46 -11.69
N THR A 128 -12.58 10.13 -12.89
CA THR A 128 -12.50 8.77 -13.48
C THR A 128 -11.74 8.72 -14.81
N ASP A 129 -11.17 9.84 -15.26
CA ASP A 129 -10.27 9.83 -16.41
C ASP A 129 -8.92 9.24 -15.97
N SER A 130 -8.62 8.03 -16.40
CA SER A 130 -7.44 7.28 -15.95
C SER A 130 -6.12 7.98 -16.29
N PHE A 131 -6.06 8.74 -17.39
CA PHE A 131 -4.86 9.49 -17.74
C PHE A 131 -4.65 10.61 -16.72
N LEU A 132 -5.68 11.42 -16.47
CA LEU A 132 -5.63 12.52 -15.52
C LEU A 132 -5.37 12.07 -14.07
N VAL A 133 -6.03 11.00 -13.63
CA VAL A 133 -5.84 10.43 -12.29
C VAL A 133 -4.40 9.94 -12.12
N THR A 134 -3.84 9.27 -13.13
CA THR A 134 -2.47 8.77 -13.10
C THR A 134 -1.46 9.92 -13.02
N GLU A 135 -1.68 10.99 -13.79
CA GLU A 135 -0.84 12.19 -13.75
C GLU A 135 -0.89 12.89 -12.39
N LEU A 136 -2.07 13.01 -11.77
CA LEU A 136 -2.21 13.55 -10.41
C LEU A 136 -1.47 12.71 -9.36
N ALA A 137 -1.61 11.37 -9.43
CA ALA A 137 -0.93 10.47 -8.50
C ALA A 137 0.59 10.53 -8.65
N ALA A 138 1.08 10.57 -9.90
CA ALA A 138 2.50 10.73 -10.21
C ALA A 138 3.04 12.06 -9.67
N ALA A 139 2.32 13.16 -9.89
CA ALA A 139 2.69 14.47 -9.37
C ALA A 139 2.75 14.49 -7.82
N LEU A 140 1.77 13.90 -7.13
CA LEU A 140 1.78 13.78 -5.67
C LEU A 140 2.99 12.99 -5.14
N LYS A 141 3.31 11.87 -5.79
CA LYS A 141 4.42 11.00 -5.38
C LYS A 141 5.78 11.63 -5.59
N TYR A 142 6.00 12.16 -6.79
CA TYR A 142 7.31 12.62 -7.23
C TYR A 142 7.54 14.11 -6.93
N ASN A 143 6.68 14.72 -6.11
CA ASN A 143 6.78 16.15 -5.82
C ASN A 143 6.77 16.99 -7.13
N GLY A 144 5.91 16.60 -8.06
CA GLY A 144 5.71 17.25 -9.34
C GLY A 144 4.63 18.34 -9.26
N THR A 145 4.68 19.31 -10.17
CA THR A 145 3.63 20.33 -10.29
C THR A 145 2.76 20.03 -11.50
N ILE A 146 1.45 19.99 -11.30
CA ILE A 146 0.48 19.83 -12.39
C ILE A 146 -0.78 20.67 -12.15
N THR A 147 -1.40 21.10 -13.24
CA THR A 147 -2.73 21.71 -13.25
C THR A 147 -3.57 21.05 -14.34
N ILE A 148 -4.71 20.48 -13.98
CA ILE A 148 -5.64 19.84 -14.92
C ILE A 148 -7.06 20.35 -14.72
N ASN A 149 -7.91 20.20 -15.73
CA ASN A 149 -9.35 20.48 -15.62
C ASN A 149 -10.12 19.16 -15.56
N SER A 150 -10.95 18.96 -14.54
CA SER A 150 -11.82 17.79 -14.46
C SER A 150 -13.01 18.04 -13.53
N ASN A 151 -14.19 17.52 -13.91
CA ASN A 151 -15.46 17.66 -13.16
C ASN A 151 -15.79 19.10 -12.74
N GLY A 152 -15.55 20.07 -13.63
CA GLY A 152 -15.86 21.48 -13.36
C GLY A 152 -14.91 22.18 -12.39
N ALA A 153 -13.79 21.54 -12.02
CA ALA A 153 -12.76 22.12 -11.16
C ALA A 153 -11.39 22.09 -11.82
N VAL A 154 -10.53 23.05 -11.43
CA VAL A 154 -9.11 23.09 -11.80
C VAL A 154 -8.30 22.40 -10.70
N TRP A 155 -7.76 21.21 -10.96
CA TRP A 155 -7.00 20.43 -9.97
C TRP A 155 -5.51 20.74 -10.01
N SER A 156 -5.04 21.15 -8.84
CA SER A 156 -3.73 21.52 -8.37
C SER A 156 -2.86 20.48 -7.66
N ILE A 157 -1.76 19.95 -8.22
CA ILE A 157 -0.67 19.46 -7.35
C ILE A 157 0.46 20.47 -7.38
N ASN A 158 0.82 21.01 -6.22
CA ASN A 158 1.91 21.97 -6.08
C ASN A 158 2.35 22.08 -4.61
N THR A 159 3.49 22.73 -4.39
CA THR A 159 4.00 23.08 -3.08
C THR A 159 3.20 24.24 -2.49
N CYS A 160 2.72 24.06 -1.26
CA CYS A 160 2.16 25.12 -0.44
C CYS A 160 2.95 25.26 0.85
N TRP A 161 3.79 26.30 0.90
CA TRP A 161 4.71 26.59 1.99
C TRP A 161 5.60 25.38 2.32
N GLY A 162 5.19 24.53 3.27
CA GLY A 162 5.98 23.43 3.83
C GLY A 162 5.85 22.07 3.14
N GLY A 163 4.98 21.90 2.13
CA GLY A 163 4.92 20.62 1.40
C GLY A 163 3.95 20.57 0.22
N PHE A 164 3.99 19.44 -0.50
CA PHE A 164 3.10 19.17 -1.62
C PHE A 164 1.67 18.91 -1.16
N SER A 165 0.74 19.43 -1.93
CA SER A 165 -0.68 19.43 -1.62
C SER A 165 -1.52 19.21 -2.86
N ILE A 166 -2.72 18.67 -2.65
CA ILE A 166 -3.78 18.65 -3.65
C ILE A 166 -4.74 19.81 -3.37
N ASN A 167 -5.16 20.50 -4.42
CA ASN A 167 -6.06 21.64 -4.34
C ASN A 167 -7.02 21.62 -5.54
N SER A 168 -8.22 22.15 -5.40
CA SER A 168 -9.07 22.52 -6.54
C SER A 168 -9.17 24.04 -6.62
N ASN A 169 -9.35 24.62 -7.80
CA ASN A 169 -9.65 26.04 -7.99
C ASN A 169 -8.65 27.01 -7.31
N GLY A 170 -7.37 26.63 -7.24
CA GLY A 170 -6.27 27.52 -6.81
C GLY A 170 -5.22 26.85 -5.92
N VAL A 171 -3.94 27.14 -6.21
CA VAL A 171 -2.80 26.71 -5.39
C VAL A 171 -2.67 27.61 -4.17
N CYS A 172 -2.59 27.02 -2.98
CA CYS A 172 -2.41 27.75 -1.70
C CYS A 172 -3.45 28.83 -1.41
N SER A 173 -4.57 28.79 -2.14
CA SER A 173 -5.68 29.72 -2.01
C SER A 173 -6.61 29.27 -0.88
N CYS A 174 -7.29 30.22 -0.25
CA CYS A 174 -8.35 29.97 0.73
C CYS A 174 -9.71 29.64 0.10
N ASN A 175 -9.81 29.74 -1.23
CA ASN A 175 -11.02 29.47 -2.01
C ASN A 175 -10.93 28.14 -2.77
N ALA A 176 -10.03 27.26 -2.36
CA ALA A 176 -9.61 26.11 -3.15
C ALA A 176 -10.60 24.93 -3.12
N GLY A 177 -11.90 25.16 -2.89
CA GLY A 177 -12.99 24.17 -2.85
C GLY A 177 -12.74 22.94 -1.98
N TYR A 178 -11.91 22.04 -2.52
CA TYR A 178 -11.29 20.86 -1.95
C TYR A 178 -9.76 21.04 -1.89
N ALA A 179 -9.17 21.01 -0.69
CA ALA A 179 -7.73 21.03 -0.52
C ALA A 179 -7.27 20.15 0.67
N ILE A 180 -6.12 19.50 0.52
CA ILE A 180 -5.44 18.73 1.58
C ILE A 180 -3.98 19.16 1.63
N ARG A 181 -3.56 19.79 2.74
CA ARG A 181 -2.22 20.38 2.94
C ARG A 181 -1.65 20.00 4.31
N PRO A 182 -1.35 18.71 4.58
CA PRO A 182 -1.01 18.26 5.93
C PRO A 182 0.36 18.75 6.41
N CYS A 183 1.22 19.20 5.50
CA CYS A 183 2.57 19.69 5.79
C CYS A 183 2.69 21.23 5.69
N VAL A 184 1.59 21.99 5.81
CA VAL A 184 1.55 23.43 5.53
C VAL A 184 2.32 24.30 6.55
N GLY A 185 2.54 23.81 7.78
CA GLY A 185 3.26 24.53 8.84
C GLY A 185 2.45 25.64 9.54
N ASN A 186 1.18 25.80 9.21
CA ASN A 186 0.23 26.72 9.83
C ASN A 186 -1.19 26.10 9.88
N ALA A 187 -2.21 26.85 10.30
CA ALA A 187 -3.59 26.34 10.42
C ALA A 187 -4.38 26.30 9.08
N TYR A 188 -3.76 26.56 7.92
CA TYR A 188 -4.38 26.56 6.60
C TYR A 188 -4.22 25.22 5.89
N TRP A 189 -4.54 24.15 6.61
CA TRP A 189 -4.35 22.76 6.23
C TRP A 189 -5.30 22.26 5.12
N GLY A 190 -6.23 23.10 4.68
CA GLY A 190 -7.19 22.77 3.62
C GLY A 190 -8.62 22.76 4.12
N GLY A 191 -9.45 21.95 3.47
CA GLY A 191 -10.88 21.84 3.72
C GLY A 191 -11.59 21.22 2.52
N ILE A 192 -12.73 20.57 2.77
CA ILE A 192 -13.60 19.98 1.73
C ILE A 192 -14.88 20.82 1.64
N SER A 193 -15.28 21.16 0.41
CA SER A 193 -16.52 21.86 0.08
C SER A 193 -16.72 23.19 0.82
N GLY A 194 -15.73 24.10 0.73
CA GLY A 194 -15.85 25.43 1.31
C GLY A 194 -14.53 26.18 1.41
N THR A 195 -14.39 26.98 2.47
CA THR A 195 -13.15 27.71 2.77
C THR A 195 -12.04 26.74 3.18
N THR A 196 -10.87 26.90 2.59
CA THR A 196 -9.69 26.02 2.81
C THR A 196 -8.63 26.64 3.72
N CYS A 197 -8.90 27.83 4.26
CA CYS A 197 -8.14 28.49 5.33
C CYS A 197 -9.06 28.71 6.52
N ASN A 198 -8.58 28.45 7.74
CA ASN A 198 -9.42 28.48 8.94
C ASN A 198 -10.67 27.61 8.80
N SER A 199 -10.54 26.48 8.10
CA SER A 199 -11.68 25.59 7.85
C SER A 199 -12.14 24.96 9.16
N GLN A 200 -13.44 24.69 9.26
CA GLN A 200 -14.01 24.00 10.42
C GLN A 200 -13.41 22.61 10.57
N SER A 201 -13.33 22.12 11.82
CA SER A 201 -12.80 20.80 12.13
C SER A 201 -13.48 19.73 11.29
N GLN A 202 -12.69 18.89 10.62
CA GLN A 202 -13.20 17.86 9.73
C GLN A 202 -12.15 16.78 9.46
N THR A 203 -12.63 15.61 9.04
CA THR A 203 -11.79 14.58 8.46
C THR A 203 -11.61 14.86 6.97
N LEU A 204 -10.37 14.82 6.49
CA LEU A 204 -10.02 14.94 5.07
C LEU A 204 -9.60 13.57 4.56
N SER A 205 -10.15 13.16 3.42
CA SER A 205 -9.89 11.84 2.85
C SER A 205 -9.64 11.92 1.34
N LEU A 206 -8.73 11.08 0.87
CA LEU A 206 -8.36 10.97 -0.54
C LEU A 206 -8.04 9.51 -0.85
N TYR A 207 -8.58 8.96 -1.94
CA TYR A 207 -8.19 7.65 -2.42
C TYR A 207 -7.93 7.63 -3.92
N PHE A 208 -7.05 6.73 -4.33
CA PHE A 208 -6.77 6.34 -5.70
C PHE A 208 -7.02 4.84 -5.87
N GLU A 209 -7.54 4.41 -7.02
CA GLU A 209 -7.68 3.00 -7.45
C GLU A 209 -7.51 2.82 -8.96
#